data_AF-I1W1A3-F1
#
_entry.id   AF-I1W1A3-F1
#
_cell.length_a   1.000
_cell.length_b   1.000
_cell.length_c   1.000
_cell.angle_alpha   90.00
_cell.angle_beta   90.00
_cell.angle_gamma   90.00
#
_symmetry.space_group_name_H-M   'P 1'
#
loop_
_entity.id
_entity.type
_entity.pdbx_description
1 polymer ?
#
loop_
_entity_poly.entity_id
_entity_poly.type
_entity_poly.pdbx_seq_one_letter_code
_entity_poly.pdbx_strand_id
1 'polypeptide(L)'
;GFDITVASEVMAIFCLAKDLDDLKTRLGKIIVAYTRDRKPVLAKDLKAHGAMAALLKEAIAPNLVQTLEGTPAFIHGGPFANIAHGCNSVVATTTALKLADYVVTEAGFGADLGAEKFLDIKCRKAGLTPDCVVLVATIRALKMHGGVKKDDLKKEDLKALEAGMANLQRHVENMKKFGLPVVISINRFSADTDAEIKLVEDKCKALGVQALMADHWAMGGEGAADVARAVVKAIDAGGGKLKLLYPDEMPLFEKIETIAKEIYRAKNVTADKSVKDQLKTWEEMGYGKLPICMAKTQY
;
A
#
# COMPACT_ATOMS: atom_id res chain seq x y z
N GLY A 1 20.53 -19.96 -0.66
CA GLY A 1 19.78 -19.73 0.60
C GLY A 1 18.31 -20.00 0.35
N PHE A 2 17.48 -19.80 1.37
CA PHE A 2 16.02 -19.88 1.27
C PHE A 2 15.40 -18.61 1.86
N ASP A 3 14.31 -18.17 1.25
CA ASP A 3 13.42 -17.12 1.76
C ASP A 3 12.05 -17.72 2.02
N ILE A 4 11.24 -17.06 2.86
CA ILE A 4 9.84 -17.44 3.07
C ILE A 4 9.05 -17.24 1.77
N THR A 5 8.10 -18.12 1.44
CA THR A 5 7.40 -18.15 0.14
C THR A 5 6.80 -16.81 -0.29
N VAL A 6 6.22 -16.05 0.65
CA VAL A 6 5.61 -14.73 0.38
C VAL A 6 6.62 -13.64 0.00
N ALA A 7 7.91 -13.87 0.20
CA ALA A 7 9.01 -13.01 -0.26
C ALA A 7 9.40 -13.28 -1.72
N SER A 8 8.89 -14.36 -2.34
CA SER A 8 9.22 -14.73 -3.71
C SER A 8 8.73 -13.69 -4.73
N GLU A 9 9.54 -13.41 -5.76
CA GLU A 9 9.11 -12.62 -6.92
C GLU A 9 7.89 -13.26 -7.62
N VAL A 10 7.74 -14.59 -7.56
CA VAL A 10 6.55 -15.30 -8.06
C VAL A 10 5.29 -14.79 -7.36
N MET A 11 5.32 -14.53 -6.05
CA MET A 11 4.18 -13.96 -5.31
C MET A 11 3.88 -12.53 -5.77
N ALA A 12 4.90 -11.71 -6.00
CA ALA A 12 4.72 -10.34 -6.51
C ALA A 12 4.13 -10.33 -7.93
N ILE A 13 4.64 -11.21 -8.81
CA ILE A 13 4.13 -11.41 -10.18
C ILE A 13 2.69 -11.92 -10.15
N PHE A 14 2.39 -12.90 -9.31
CA PHE A 14 1.05 -13.44 -9.10
C PHE A 14 0.06 -12.34 -8.69
N CYS A 15 0.47 -11.46 -7.78
CA CYS A 15 -0.39 -10.37 -7.33
C CYS A 15 -0.55 -9.23 -8.35
N LEU A 16 0.32 -9.12 -9.36
CA LEU A 16 0.26 -8.06 -10.38
C LEU A 16 -0.19 -8.53 -11.76
N ALA A 17 -0.35 -9.83 -11.95
CA ALA A 17 -0.85 -10.40 -13.21
C ALA A 17 -2.33 -10.07 -13.42
N LYS A 18 -2.73 -9.85 -14.67
CA LYS A 18 -4.12 -9.60 -15.07
C LYS A 18 -4.90 -10.87 -15.40
N ASP A 19 -4.20 -11.88 -15.88
CA ASP A 19 -4.72 -13.17 -16.32
C ASP A 19 -3.55 -14.18 -16.40
N LEU A 20 -3.85 -15.42 -16.78
CA LEU A 20 -2.86 -16.51 -16.85
C LEU A 20 -1.77 -16.26 -17.91
N ASP A 21 -2.09 -15.58 -19.00
CA ASP A 21 -1.14 -15.29 -20.08
C ASP A 21 -0.19 -14.15 -19.68
N ASP A 22 -0.68 -13.10 -19.02
CA ASP A 22 0.14 -12.06 -18.39
C ASP A 22 1.01 -12.66 -17.28
N LEU A 23 0.46 -13.57 -16.46
CA LEU A 23 1.21 -14.30 -15.43
C LEU A 23 2.40 -15.05 -16.05
N LYS A 24 2.13 -15.89 -17.07
CA LYS A 24 3.16 -16.65 -17.79
C LYS A 24 4.21 -15.74 -18.43
N THR A 25 3.78 -14.62 -19.02
CA THR A 25 4.67 -13.64 -19.64
C THR A 25 5.61 -13.00 -18.62
N ARG A 26 5.09 -12.61 -17.45
CA ARG A 26 5.87 -12.03 -16.36
C ARG A 26 6.85 -13.03 -15.74
N LEU A 27 6.38 -14.25 -15.48
CA LEU A 27 7.24 -15.35 -15.01
C LEU A 27 8.42 -15.57 -15.96
N GLY A 28 8.21 -15.45 -17.28
CA GLY A 28 9.28 -15.55 -18.27
C GLY A 28 10.30 -14.41 -18.25
N LYS A 29 10.00 -13.27 -17.62
CA LYS A 29 10.87 -12.09 -17.52
C LYS A 29 11.71 -12.05 -16.23
N ILE A 30 11.51 -13.00 -15.31
CA ILE A 30 12.32 -13.12 -14.10
C ILE A 30 13.79 -13.33 -14.50
N ILE A 31 14.69 -12.50 -13.97
CA ILE A 31 16.14 -12.69 -14.10
C ILE A 31 16.56 -13.68 -13.00
N VAL A 32 16.99 -14.87 -13.40
CA VAL A 32 17.36 -15.94 -12.45
C VAL A 32 18.87 -16.04 -12.21
N ALA A 33 19.68 -15.56 -13.16
CA ALA A 33 21.14 -15.58 -13.07
C ALA A 33 21.75 -14.57 -14.05
N TYR A 34 23.08 -14.45 -14.00
CA TYR A 34 23.88 -13.74 -14.99
C TYR A 34 24.95 -14.66 -15.56
N THR A 35 25.25 -14.54 -16.85
CA THR A 35 26.38 -15.25 -17.48
C THR A 35 27.73 -14.72 -16.97
N ARG A 36 28.83 -15.39 -17.32
CA ARG A 36 30.19 -14.89 -17.02
C ARG A 36 30.46 -13.51 -17.64
N ASP A 37 29.83 -13.23 -18.78
CA ASP A 37 29.89 -11.92 -19.46
C ASP A 37 28.84 -10.92 -18.93
N ARG A 38 28.23 -11.20 -17.76
CA ARG A 38 27.22 -10.37 -17.08
C ARG A 38 25.93 -10.11 -17.88
N LYS A 39 25.57 -11.01 -18.80
CA LYS A 39 24.27 -10.95 -19.49
C LYS A 39 23.18 -11.61 -18.63
N PRO A 40 21.98 -11.03 -18.52
CA PRO A 40 20.90 -11.62 -17.74
C PRO A 40 20.43 -12.94 -18.36
N VAL A 41 20.17 -13.94 -17.52
CA VAL A 41 19.50 -15.20 -17.88
C VAL A 41 18.08 -15.15 -17.34
N LEU A 42 17.11 -15.26 -18.23
CA LEU A 42 15.68 -15.18 -17.89
C LEU A 42 15.09 -16.58 -17.66
N ALA A 43 14.04 -16.68 -16.85
CA ALA A 43 13.36 -17.95 -16.63
C ALA A 43 12.79 -18.58 -17.92
N LYS A 44 12.47 -17.76 -18.93
CA LYS A 44 12.06 -18.27 -20.26
C LYS A 44 13.21 -18.91 -21.04
N ASP A 45 14.46 -18.49 -20.80
CA ASP A 45 15.65 -19.07 -21.46
C ASP A 45 15.90 -20.50 -20.96
N LEU A 46 15.45 -20.79 -19.74
CA LEU A 46 15.40 -22.13 -19.14
C LEU A 46 14.11 -22.89 -19.47
N LYS A 47 13.23 -22.33 -20.31
CA LYS A 47 11.90 -22.89 -20.65
C LYS A 47 11.00 -23.15 -19.42
N ALA A 48 11.25 -22.51 -18.28
CA ALA A 48 10.55 -22.79 -17.02
C ALA A 48 9.16 -22.12 -16.91
N HIS A 49 8.99 -20.95 -17.54
CA HIS A 49 7.78 -20.11 -17.41
C HIS A 49 6.45 -20.81 -17.74
N GLY A 50 6.42 -21.74 -18.72
CA GLY A 50 5.22 -22.51 -19.02
C GLY A 50 4.84 -23.49 -17.91
N ALA A 51 5.82 -24.20 -17.36
CA ALA A 51 5.60 -25.12 -16.23
C ALA A 51 5.21 -24.36 -14.96
N MET A 52 5.83 -23.21 -14.68
CA MET A 52 5.44 -22.35 -13.55
C MET A 52 4.00 -21.85 -13.68
N ALA A 53 3.58 -21.42 -14.88
CA ALA A 53 2.20 -21.01 -15.11
C ALA A 53 1.21 -22.17 -14.97
N ALA A 54 1.58 -23.38 -15.40
CA ALA A 54 0.74 -24.58 -15.23
C ALA A 54 0.51 -24.91 -13.74
N LEU A 55 1.55 -24.79 -12.90
CA LEU A 55 1.42 -24.99 -11.45
C LEU A 55 0.53 -23.94 -10.76
N LEU A 56 0.40 -22.75 -11.36
CA LEU A 56 -0.39 -21.64 -10.84
C LEU A 56 -1.77 -21.49 -11.51
N LYS A 57 -2.13 -22.42 -12.42
CA LYS A 57 -3.35 -22.33 -13.25
C LYS A 57 -4.61 -22.19 -12.41
N GLU A 58 -4.75 -23.00 -11.37
CA GLU A 58 -5.90 -22.93 -10.45
C GLU A 58 -5.71 -21.83 -9.42
N ALA A 59 -4.47 -21.66 -8.95
CA ALA A 59 -4.14 -20.69 -7.93
C ALA A 59 -4.50 -19.26 -8.34
N ILE A 60 -4.45 -18.91 -9.63
CA ILE A 60 -4.75 -17.54 -10.10
C ILE A 60 -6.22 -17.12 -9.91
N ALA A 61 -7.12 -18.06 -9.62
CA ALA A 61 -8.53 -17.77 -9.37
C ALA A 61 -8.74 -17.21 -7.94
N PRO A 62 -9.40 -16.04 -7.79
CA PRO A 62 -9.68 -15.47 -6.46
C PRO A 62 -10.52 -16.38 -5.56
N ASN A 63 -10.14 -16.52 -4.29
CA ASN A 63 -10.89 -17.32 -3.32
C ASN A 63 -12.02 -16.49 -2.71
N LEU A 64 -13.27 -16.86 -2.97
CA LEU A 64 -14.45 -16.24 -2.36
C LEU A 64 -14.70 -16.83 -0.97
N VAL A 65 -14.80 -15.96 0.01
CA VAL A 65 -15.25 -16.24 1.38
C VAL A 65 -16.26 -15.17 1.80
N GLN A 66 -16.62 -15.11 3.08
CA GLN A 66 -17.52 -14.08 3.62
C GLN A 66 -17.04 -13.57 4.98
N THR A 67 -17.44 -12.35 5.34
CA THR A 67 -17.31 -11.81 6.70
C THR A 67 -18.29 -12.51 7.66
N LEU A 68 -18.21 -12.18 8.95
CA LEU A 68 -19.17 -12.68 9.96
C LEU A 68 -20.62 -12.25 9.69
N GLU A 69 -20.83 -11.19 8.90
CA GLU A 69 -22.14 -10.65 8.54
C GLU A 69 -22.56 -11.03 7.11
N GLY A 70 -21.85 -11.96 6.48
CA GLY A 70 -22.20 -12.46 5.14
C GLY A 70 -21.76 -11.57 3.98
N THR A 71 -20.98 -10.51 4.23
CA THR A 71 -20.42 -9.68 3.15
C THR A 71 -19.41 -10.51 2.34
N PRO A 72 -19.55 -10.59 1.01
CA PRO A 72 -18.58 -11.29 0.15
C PRO A 72 -17.18 -10.71 0.29
N ALA A 73 -16.17 -11.57 0.44
CA ALA A 73 -14.77 -11.16 0.55
C ALA A 73 -13.87 -12.05 -0.31
N PHE A 74 -12.96 -11.43 -1.08
CA PHE A 74 -11.90 -12.16 -1.76
C PHE A 74 -10.61 -12.15 -0.93
N ILE A 75 -10.03 -13.34 -0.72
CA ILE A 75 -8.70 -13.50 -0.12
C ILE A 75 -7.77 -14.10 -1.18
N HIS A 76 -6.83 -13.30 -1.70
CA HIS A 76 -6.02 -13.73 -2.84
C HIS A 76 -4.68 -13.00 -2.95
N GLY A 77 -3.59 -13.76 -2.84
CA GLY A 77 -2.22 -13.24 -2.84
C GLY A 77 -1.83 -12.58 -1.51
N GLY A 78 -0.53 -12.36 -1.32
CA GLY A 78 0.00 -11.75 -0.10
C GLY A 78 1.51 -11.54 -0.17
N PRO A 79 2.00 -10.61 -0.98
CA PRO A 79 3.42 -10.29 -1.06
C PRO A 79 3.84 -9.44 0.14
N PHE A 80 5.13 -9.43 0.45
CA PHE A 80 5.68 -8.48 1.41
C PHE A 80 5.44 -7.02 1.01
N ALA A 81 5.36 -6.13 2.01
CA ALA A 81 5.18 -4.69 1.83
C ALA A 81 6.50 -3.88 1.90
N ASN A 82 7.65 -4.54 2.08
CA ASN A 82 8.98 -3.92 1.99
C ASN A 82 9.63 -4.19 0.63
N ILE A 83 10.02 -5.43 0.35
CA ILE A 83 10.66 -5.86 -0.92
C ILE A 83 9.66 -6.08 -2.06
N ALA A 84 8.37 -5.97 -1.79
CA ALA A 84 7.30 -5.94 -2.77
C ALA A 84 6.22 -4.92 -2.35
N HIS A 85 5.09 -4.92 -3.06
CA HIS A 85 4.07 -3.88 -2.99
C HIS A 85 3.00 -4.09 -1.91
N GLY A 86 2.99 -5.22 -1.21
CA GLY A 86 2.13 -5.41 -0.03
C GLY A 86 0.63 -5.40 -0.27
N CYS A 87 0.15 -5.72 -1.47
CA CYS A 87 -1.28 -5.70 -1.80
C CYS A 87 -1.78 -7.10 -2.18
N ASN A 88 -3.08 -7.35 -2.01
CA ASN A 88 -3.74 -8.50 -2.64
C ASN A 88 -3.70 -8.39 -4.18
N SER A 89 -4.05 -9.48 -4.87
CA SER A 89 -3.91 -9.56 -6.33
C SER A 89 -4.75 -8.55 -7.10
N VAL A 90 -4.26 -8.15 -8.28
CA VAL A 90 -5.00 -7.40 -9.29
C VAL A 90 -6.24 -8.16 -9.73
N VAL A 91 -6.13 -9.46 -10.02
CA VAL A 91 -7.28 -10.30 -10.45
C VAL A 91 -8.44 -10.23 -9.46
N ALA A 92 -8.19 -10.34 -8.16
CA ALA A 92 -9.23 -10.23 -7.14
C ALA A 92 -9.87 -8.84 -7.11
N THR A 93 -9.06 -7.77 -7.12
CA THR A 93 -9.55 -6.40 -7.12
C THR A 93 -10.38 -6.10 -8.38
N THR A 94 -9.91 -6.45 -9.57
CA THR A 94 -10.63 -6.18 -10.83
C THR A 94 -11.88 -7.04 -10.97
N THR A 95 -11.86 -8.27 -10.45
CA THR A 95 -13.05 -9.12 -10.41
C THR A 95 -14.11 -8.51 -9.48
N ALA A 96 -13.73 -8.09 -8.27
CA ALA A 96 -14.65 -7.42 -7.35
C ALA A 96 -15.25 -6.14 -7.96
N LEU A 97 -14.44 -5.33 -8.66
CA LEU A 97 -14.89 -4.08 -9.31
C LEU A 97 -15.91 -4.32 -10.44
N LYS A 98 -16.04 -5.55 -10.93
CA LYS A 98 -17.07 -5.93 -11.92
C LYS A 98 -18.33 -6.52 -11.27
N LEU A 99 -18.28 -6.87 -9.99
CA LEU A 99 -19.34 -7.58 -9.28
C LEU A 99 -20.04 -6.74 -8.20
N ALA A 100 -19.44 -5.63 -7.78
CA ALA A 100 -19.95 -4.79 -6.70
C ALA A 100 -19.81 -3.30 -7.03
N ASP A 101 -20.67 -2.48 -6.41
CA ASP A 101 -20.63 -1.02 -6.55
C ASP A 101 -19.46 -0.39 -5.79
N TYR A 102 -19.08 -0.98 -4.66
CA TYR A 102 -17.95 -0.55 -3.83
C TYR A 102 -17.01 -1.74 -3.54
N VAL A 103 -15.71 -1.52 -3.71
CA VAL A 103 -14.66 -2.49 -3.41
C VAL A 103 -13.71 -1.89 -2.40
N VAL A 104 -13.71 -2.43 -1.19
CA VAL A 104 -12.74 -2.07 -0.15
C VAL A 104 -11.54 -2.99 -0.25
N THR A 105 -10.35 -2.42 -0.29
CA THR A 105 -9.07 -3.15 -0.32
C THR A 105 -8.05 -2.39 0.52
N GLU A 106 -6.96 -3.07 0.90
CA GLU A 106 -5.89 -2.51 1.72
C GLU A 106 -4.51 -2.78 1.14
N ALA A 107 -3.50 -2.16 1.77
CA ALA A 107 -2.09 -2.42 1.53
C ALA A 107 -1.34 -2.50 2.87
N GLY A 108 -0.35 -3.39 2.96
CA GLY A 108 0.39 -3.63 4.20
C GLY A 108 1.28 -2.45 4.63
N PHE A 109 1.55 -2.38 5.94
CA PHE A 109 2.25 -1.27 6.61
C PHE A 109 1.48 0.07 6.56
N GLY A 110 2.16 1.18 6.90
CA GLY A 110 1.60 2.52 6.84
C GLY A 110 1.47 3.05 5.42
N ALA A 111 0.79 4.19 5.27
CA ALA A 111 0.55 4.81 3.97
C ALA A 111 1.84 5.35 3.30
N ASP A 112 2.95 5.41 4.03
CA ASP A 112 4.28 5.73 3.48
C ASP A 112 4.87 4.58 2.64
N LEU A 113 4.49 3.34 2.92
CA LEU A 113 4.92 2.16 2.16
C LEU A 113 3.77 1.53 1.39
N GLY A 114 2.74 1.06 2.08
CA GLY A 114 1.64 0.30 1.49
C GLY A 114 0.86 1.12 0.48
N ALA A 115 0.35 2.28 0.91
CA ALA A 115 -0.47 3.13 0.03
C ALA A 115 0.37 3.71 -1.13
N GLU A 116 1.59 4.18 -0.89
CA GLU A 116 2.50 4.62 -1.96
C GLU A 116 2.67 3.53 -3.02
N LYS A 117 2.98 2.29 -2.63
CA LYS A 117 3.15 1.18 -3.57
C LYS A 117 1.85 0.73 -4.21
N PHE A 118 0.73 0.79 -3.48
CA PHE A 118 -0.59 0.53 -4.06
C PHE A 118 -0.87 1.51 -5.21
N LEU A 119 -0.53 2.79 -5.04
CA LEU A 119 -0.79 3.84 -6.04
C LEU A 119 0.27 3.84 -7.17
N ASP A 120 1.55 3.90 -6.82
CA ASP A 120 2.65 4.01 -7.79
C ASP A 120 3.04 2.68 -8.45
N ILE A 121 2.67 1.52 -7.90
CA ILE A 121 2.93 0.20 -8.51
C ILE A 121 1.63 -0.46 -8.97
N LYS A 122 0.72 -0.81 -8.04
CA LYS A 122 -0.46 -1.62 -8.38
C LYS A 122 -1.41 -0.86 -9.31
N CYS A 123 -1.83 0.35 -8.93
CA CYS A 123 -2.72 1.18 -9.74
C CYS A 123 -2.09 1.55 -11.08
N ARG A 124 -0.82 2.00 -11.08
CA ARG A 124 -0.04 2.28 -12.29
C ARG A 124 -0.03 1.10 -13.29
N LYS A 125 0.23 -0.13 -12.83
CA LYS A 125 0.34 -1.31 -13.70
C LYS A 125 -1.02 -1.90 -14.12
N ALA A 126 -2.02 -1.80 -13.23
CA ALA A 126 -3.35 -2.35 -13.46
C ALA A 126 -4.31 -1.38 -14.16
N GLY A 127 -3.99 -0.08 -14.21
CA GLY A 127 -4.89 0.95 -14.71
C GLY A 127 -6.06 1.22 -13.75
N LEU A 128 -5.83 1.06 -12.44
CA LEU A 128 -6.83 1.30 -11.41
C LEU A 128 -6.75 2.75 -10.93
N THR A 129 -7.89 3.32 -10.55
CA THR A 129 -7.98 4.65 -9.96
C THR A 129 -8.88 4.57 -8.73
N PRO A 130 -8.32 4.68 -7.51
CA PRO A 130 -9.13 4.67 -6.30
C PRO A 130 -9.97 5.93 -6.19
N ASP A 131 -11.20 5.79 -5.72
CA ASP A 131 -12.12 6.93 -5.54
C ASP A 131 -11.97 7.59 -4.16
N CYS A 132 -11.50 6.86 -3.15
CA CYS A 132 -11.28 7.35 -1.80
C CYS A 132 -10.21 6.53 -1.06
N VAL A 133 -9.51 7.18 -0.12
CA VAL A 133 -8.58 6.52 0.81
C VAL A 133 -9.11 6.66 2.24
N VAL A 134 -9.14 5.55 2.97
CA VAL A 134 -9.36 5.55 4.42
C VAL A 134 -8.03 5.39 5.12
N LEU A 135 -7.64 6.36 5.95
CA LEU A 135 -6.49 6.24 6.84
C LEU A 135 -6.97 5.79 8.21
N VAL A 136 -6.50 4.63 8.65
CA VAL A 136 -6.81 4.08 9.97
C VAL A 136 -5.79 4.57 11.00
N ALA A 137 -6.27 5.00 12.16
CA ALA A 137 -5.43 5.34 13.30
C ALA A 137 -6.07 4.89 14.62
N THR A 138 -5.29 4.93 15.71
CA THR A 138 -5.77 4.75 17.08
C THR A 138 -5.14 5.80 17.98
N ILE A 139 -5.87 6.26 19.00
CA ILE A 139 -5.35 7.21 19.98
C ILE A 139 -4.09 6.66 20.65
N ARG A 140 -4.07 5.37 20.97
CA ARG A 140 -2.91 4.68 21.53
C ARG A 140 -1.68 4.71 20.62
N ALA A 141 -1.82 4.43 19.32
CA ALA A 141 -0.69 4.50 18.39
C ALA A 141 -0.17 5.94 18.23
N LEU A 142 -1.07 6.91 18.20
CA LEU A 142 -0.68 8.33 18.15
C LEU A 142 0.07 8.74 19.42
N LYS A 143 -0.38 8.34 20.62
CA LYS A 143 0.38 8.53 21.86
C LYS A 143 1.77 7.88 21.82
N MET A 144 1.91 6.70 21.20
CA MET A 144 3.24 6.09 20.99
C MET A 144 4.13 6.95 20.11
N HIS A 145 3.60 7.50 19.02
CA HIS A 145 4.33 8.46 18.18
C HIS A 145 4.68 9.76 18.92
N GLY A 146 3.90 10.13 19.95
CA GLY A 146 4.20 11.19 20.90
C GLY A 146 5.23 10.86 21.97
N GLY A 147 5.74 9.62 22.01
CA GLY A 147 6.78 9.17 22.94
C GLY A 147 6.29 8.32 24.11
N VAL A 148 4.99 7.98 24.20
CA VAL A 148 4.47 7.11 25.27
C VAL A 148 4.90 5.66 25.02
N LYS A 149 5.44 5.01 26.06
CA LYS A 149 5.82 3.59 25.99
C LYS A 149 4.58 2.71 25.92
N LYS A 150 4.72 1.54 25.29
CA LYS A 150 3.63 0.58 25.06
C LYS A 150 2.82 0.24 26.31
N ASP A 151 3.48 0.14 27.46
CA ASP A 151 2.88 -0.28 28.72
C ASP A 151 2.07 0.84 29.41
N ASP A 152 2.27 2.11 29.01
CA ASP A 152 1.64 3.29 29.62
C ASP A 152 0.43 3.83 28.84
N LEU A 153 0.05 3.18 27.73
CA LEU A 153 -0.95 3.70 26.77
C LEU A 153 -2.40 3.75 27.28
N LYS A 154 -2.70 3.15 28.43
CA LYS A 154 -4.05 3.16 29.02
C LYS A 154 -4.40 4.46 29.72
N LYS A 155 -3.40 5.29 30.04
CA LYS A 155 -3.62 6.59 30.68
C LYS A 155 -3.89 7.65 29.63
N GLU A 156 -4.78 8.57 29.93
CA GLU A 156 -4.99 9.77 29.12
C GLU A 156 -3.69 10.57 29.03
N ASP A 157 -3.30 10.99 27.83
CA ASP A 157 -2.17 11.91 27.63
C ASP A 157 -2.38 12.76 26.38
N LEU A 158 -3.09 13.88 26.55
CA LEU A 158 -3.39 14.82 25.46
C LEU A 158 -2.13 15.45 24.85
N LYS A 159 -1.07 15.64 25.65
CA LYS A 159 0.17 16.27 25.18
C LYS A 159 0.94 15.32 24.26
N ALA A 160 1.07 14.07 24.66
CA ALA A 160 1.68 13.06 23.80
C ALA A 160 0.83 12.80 22.56
N LEU A 161 -0.51 12.72 22.71
CA LEU A 161 -1.41 12.57 21.58
C LEU A 161 -1.24 13.70 20.56
N GLU A 162 -1.21 14.96 21.03
CA GLU A 162 -0.98 16.12 20.19
C GLU A 162 0.37 16.07 19.46
N ALA A 163 1.45 15.67 20.15
CA ALA A 163 2.75 15.49 19.52
C ALA A 163 2.74 14.37 18.47
N GLY A 164 2.04 13.28 18.75
CA GLY A 164 1.90 12.12 17.85
C GLY A 164 1.07 12.37 16.61
N MET A 165 0.17 13.37 16.63
CA MET A 165 -0.63 13.76 15.46
C MET A 165 0.22 14.14 14.24
N ALA A 166 1.49 14.53 14.44
CA ALA A 166 2.43 14.79 13.35
C ALA A 166 2.56 13.59 12.38
N ASN A 167 2.46 12.35 12.88
CA ASN A 167 2.48 11.14 12.05
C ASN A 167 1.24 11.07 11.13
N LEU A 168 0.04 11.13 11.70
CA LEU A 168 -1.20 11.08 10.92
C LEU A 168 -1.32 12.26 9.95
N GLN A 169 -0.93 13.46 10.39
CA GLN A 169 -0.84 14.63 9.53
C GLN A 169 0.03 14.35 8.28
N ARG A 170 1.19 13.70 8.46
CA ARG A 170 2.07 13.36 7.34
C ARG A 170 1.39 12.43 6.35
N HIS A 171 0.71 11.40 6.84
CA HIS A 171 0.00 10.45 5.97
C HIS A 171 -1.17 11.11 5.23
N VAL A 172 -1.92 12.00 5.87
CA VAL A 172 -2.97 12.79 5.22
C VAL A 172 -2.40 13.66 4.10
N GLU A 173 -1.33 14.40 4.38
CA GLU A 173 -0.65 15.23 3.36
C GLU A 173 -0.16 14.39 2.19
N ASN A 174 0.42 13.21 2.46
CA ASN A 174 0.90 12.31 1.42
C ASN A 174 -0.24 11.82 0.53
N MET A 175 -1.38 11.40 1.09
CA MET A 175 -2.52 10.95 0.29
C MET A 175 -3.14 12.10 -0.54
N LYS A 176 -3.15 13.32 0.00
CA LYS A 176 -3.55 14.51 -0.77
C LYS A 176 -2.65 14.79 -1.98
N LYS A 177 -1.34 14.45 -1.92
CA LYS A 177 -0.44 14.58 -3.09
C LYS A 177 -0.84 13.69 -4.27
N PHE A 178 -1.44 12.54 -3.98
CA PHE A 178 -1.99 11.64 -4.98
C PHE A 178 -3.34 12.10 -5.56
N GLY A 179 -3.88 13.23 -5.09
CA GLY A 179 -5.14 13.78 -5.59
C GLY A 179 -6.38 12.99 -5.17
N LEU A 180 -6.28 12.22 -4.07
CA LEU A 180 -7.36 11.36 -3.58
C LEU A 180 -8.06 12.00 -2.36
N PRO A 181 -9.39 11.87 -2.24
CA PRO A 181 -10.07 12.27 -1.02
C PRO A 181 -9.71 11.31 0.12
N VAL A 182 -9.62 11.87 1.33
CA VAL A 182 -9.14 11.16 2.52
C VAL A 182 -10.19 11.22 3.62
N VAL A 183 -10.60 10.05 4.11
CA VAL A 183 -11.40 9.86 5.31
C VAL A 183 -10.52 9.24 6.38
N ILE A 184 -10.65 9.65 7.63
CA ILE A 184 -9.91 9.06 8.74
C ILE A 184 -10.86 8.21 9.59
N SER A 185 -10.47 6.96 9.80
CA SER A 185 -11.14 6.02 10.71
C SER A 185 -10.32 5.85 11.97
N ILE A 186 -10.83 6.28 13.12
CA ILE A 186 -10.19 6.11 14.42
C ILE A 186 -10.80 4.88 15.09
N ASN A 187 -10.04 3.78 15.15
CA ASN A 187 -10.53 2.58 15.80
C ASN A 187 -10.60 2.79 17.31
N ARG A 188 -11.80 2.65 17.88
CA ARG A 188 -12.07 2.88 19.29
C ARG A 188 -11.45 1.79 20.16
N PHE A 189 -10.84 2.21 21.27
CA PHE A 189 -10.46 1.32 22.38
C PHE A 189 -11.17 1.74 23.66
N SER A 190 -11.33 0.77 24.58
CA SER A 190 -12.04 0.98 25.85
C SER A 190 -11.39 2.01 26.79
N ALA A 191 -10.11 2.32 26.58
CA ALA A 191 -9.36 3.27 27.40
C ALA A 191 -9.26 4.66 26.75
N ASP A 192 -9.79 4.84 25.54
CA ASP A 192 -9.79 6.13 24.86
C ASP A 192 -10.80 7.05 25.54
N THR A 193 -10.39 8.27 25.89
CA THR A 193 -11.27 9.24 26.55
C THR A 193 -11.94 10.17 25.55
N ASP A 194 -13.07 10.76 25.94
CA ASP A 194 -13.77 11.75 25.09
C ASP A 194 -12.89 12.97 24.79
N ALA A 195 -11.99 13.34 25.71
CA ALA A 195 -11.04 14.43 25.51
C ALA A 195 -9.99 14.08 24.44
N GLU A 196 -9.46 12.86 24.45
CA GLU A 196 -8.53 12.37 23.44
C GLU A 196 -9.18 12.27 22.06
N ILE A 197 -10.41 11.73 22.00
CA ILE A 197 -11.20 11.64 20.77
C ILE A 197 -11.42 13.05 20.19
N LYS A 198 -11.88 13.98 21.02
CA LYS A 198 -12.12 15.36 20.60
C LYS A 198 -10.86 16.05 20.08
N LEU A 199 -9.71 15.83 20.71
CA LEU A 199 -8.44 16.38 20.23
C LEU A 199 -8.11 15.89 18.82
N VAL A 200 -8.27 14.59 18.56
CA VAL A 200 -8.01 14.00 17.23
C VAL A 200 -8.97 14.59 16.20
N GLU A 201 -10.27 14.67 16.51
CA GLU A 201 -11.28 15.27 15.63
C GLU A 201 -10.94 16.73 15.29
N ASP A 202 -10.63 17.55 16.29
CA ASP A 202 -10.31 18.97 16.11
C ASP A 202 -9.03 19.15 15.26
N LYS A 203 -8.01 18.33 15.49
CA LYS A 203 -6.76 18.33 14.70
C LYS A 203 -6.97 17.88 13.26
N CYS A 204 -7.77 16.84 13.03
CA CYS A 204 -8.11 16.37 11.68
C CYS A 204 -8.95 17.41 10.92
N LYS A 205 -9.90 18.05 11.59
CA LYS A 205 -10.70 19.13 11.04
C LYS A 205 -9.83 20.31 10.60
N ALA A 206 -8.82 20.68 11.38
CA ALA A 206 -7.85 21.72 11.01
C ALA A 206 -7.02 21.36 9.76
N LEU A 207 -6.83 20.08 9.47
CA LEU A 207 -6.21 19.58 8.23
C LEU A 207 -7.20 19.48 7.06
N GLY A 208 -8.46 19.84 7.27
CA GLY A 208 -9.52 19.76 6.25
C GLY A 208 -9.87 18.31 5.89
N VAL A 209 -9.83 17.40 6.85
CA VAL A 209 -10.24 15.99 6.68
C VAL A 209 -11.17 15.58 7.83
N GLN A 210 -12.12 14.71 7.53
CA GLN A 210 -13.07 14.21 8.53
C GLN A 210 -12.46 12.99 9.24
N ALA A 211 -12.41 13.03 10.57
CA ALA A 211 -12.10 11.87 11.41
C ALA A 211 -13.37 11.37 12.08
N LEU A 212 -13.53 10.06 12.08
CA LEU A 212 -14.72 9.37 12.59
C LEU A 212 -14.27 8.20 13.45
N MET A 213 -14.89 8.08 14.63
CA MET A 213 -14.71 6.91 15.46
C MET A 213 -15.35 5.70 14.80
N ALA A 214 -14.65 4.56 14.88
CA ALA A 214 -15.12 3.29 14.39
C ALA A 214 -15.02 2.24 15.51
N ASP A 215 -16.14 1.59 15.83
CA ASP A 215 -16.24 0.57 16.87
C ASP A 215 -16.72 -0.78 16.31
N HIS A 216 -16.37 -1.05 15.05
CA HIS A 216 -16.77 -2.28 14.36
C HIS A 216 -16.20 -3.56 14.97
N TRP A 217 -15.14 -3.44 15.78
CA TRP A 217 -14.63 -4.57 16.55
C TRP A 217 -15.64 -5.04 17.61
N ALA A 218 -16.34 -4.11 18.28
CA ALA A 218 -17.35 -4.45 19.29
C ALA A 218 -18.77 -4.55 18.70
N MET A 219 -19.07 -3.74 17.68
CA MET A 219 -20.44 -3.51 17.19
C MET A 219 -20.67 -4.00 15.74
N GLY A 220 -19.72 -4.72 15.15
CA GLY A 220 -19.85 -5.18 13.76
C GLY A 220 -19.98 -4.05 12.75
N GLY A 221 -20.70 -4.27 11.65
CA GLY A 221 -20.88 -3.30 10.57
C GLY A 221 -21.50 -1.97 11.04
N GLU A 222 -22.38 -1.99 12.05
CA GLU A 222 -22.99 -0.79 12.62
C GLU A 222 -21.94 0.17 13.19
N GLY A 223 -20.90 -0.38 13.84
CA GLY A 223 -19.80 0.39 14.43
C GLY A 223 -18.90 1.11 13.41
N ALA A 224 -19.02 0.84 12.11
CA ALA A 224 -18.31 1.56 11.05
C ALA A 224 -19.25 2.29 10.07
N ALA A 225 -20.56 2.35 10.36
CA ALA A 225 -21.55 2.90 9.44
C ALA A 225 -21.31 4.40 9.13
N ASP A 226 -20.83 5.18 10.10
CA ASP A 226 -20.48 6.59 9.87
C ASP A 226 -19.25 6.74 8.97
N VAL A 227 -18.23 5.90 9.14
CA VAL A 227 -17.06 5.87 8.24
C VAL A 227 -17.53 5.53 6.82
N ALA A 228 -18.39 4.51 6.66
CA ALA A 228 -18.93 4.13 5.37
C ALA A 228 -19.72 5.28 4.71
N ARG A 229 -20.60 5.96 5.46
CA ARG A 229 -21.34 7.15 4.97
C ARG A 229 -20.40 8.26 4.52
N ALA A 230 -19.32 8.51 5.27
CA ALA A 230 -18.35 9.53 4.91
C ALA A 230 -17.53 9.16 3.67
N VAL A 231 -17.19 7.88 3.49
CA VAL A 231 -16.55 7.38 2.27
C VAL A 231 -17.46 7.59 1.06
N VAL A 232 -18.73 7.17 1.15
CA VAL A 232 -19.71 7.39 0.06
C VAL A 232 -19.85 8.88 -0.26
N LYS A 233 -20.00 9.73 0.77
CA LYS A 233 -20.08 11.18 0.58
C LYS A 233 -18.82 11.77 -0.08
N ALA A 234 -17.63 11.28 0.29
CA ALA A 234 -16.37 11.75 -0.28
C ALA A 234 -16.23 11.35 -1.76
N ILE A 235 -16.73 10.17 -2.13
CA ILE A 235 -16.79 9.69 -3.51
C ILE A 235 -17.81 10.51 -4.32
N ASP A 236 -19.02 10.69 -3.81
CA ASP A 236 -20.12 11.41 -4.48
C ASP A 236 -19.84 12.90 -4.68
N ALA A 237 -19.06 13.52 -3.77
CA ALA A 237 -18.61 14.90 -3.92
C ALA A 237 -17.72 15.09 -5.17
N GLY A 238 -17.16 14.01 -5.71
CA GLY A 238 -16.27 14.00 -6.85
C GLY A 238 -14.92 14.65 -6.56
N GLY A 239 -14.08 14.74 -7.60
CA GLY A 239 -12.81 15.47 -7.56
C GLY A 239 -11.57 14.64 -7.21
N GLY A 240 -11.73 13.36 -6.86
CA GLY A 240 -10.60 12.42 -6.78
C GLY A 240 -10.05 12.12 -8.16
N LYS A 241 -8.81 12.54 -8.45
CA LYS A 241 -8.11 12.13 -9.67
C LYS A 241 -6.71 11.68 -9.29
N LEU A 242 -6.48 10.37 -9.42
CA LEU A 242 -5.18 9.78 -9.13
C LEU A 242 -4.08 10.49 -9.92
N LYS A 243 -3.16 11.10 -9.18
CA LYS A 243 -1.90 11.66 -9.67
C LYS A 243 -0.76 10.81 -9.12
N LEU A 244 -0.08 10.08 -10.00
CA LEU A 244 1.12 9.33 -9.63
C LEU A 244 2.22 10.28 -9.15
N LEU A 245 3.07 9.80 -8.25
CA LEU A 245 4.07 10.65 -7.58
C LEU A 245 5.16 11.12 -8.56
N TYR A 246 5.50 10.28 -9.54
CA TYR A 246 6.51 10.53 -10.56
C TYR A 246 6.15 9.89 -11.91
N PRO A 247 6.59 10.45 -13.06
CA PRO A 247 6.40 9.85 -14.38
C PRO A 247 7.29 8.61 -14.62
N ASP A 248 6.94 7.79 -15.60
CA ASP A 248 7.70 6.57 -15.93
C ASP A 248 9.11 6.88 -16.47
N GLU A 249 9.26 8.02 -17.15
CA GLU A 249 10.49 8.46 -17.79
C GLU A 249 11.54 9.01 -16.80
N MET A 250 11.16 9.28 -15.55
CA MET A 250 12.09 9.79 -14.54
C MET A 250 13.22 8.76 -14.27
N PRO A 251 14.49 9.19 -14.21
CA PRO A 251 15.60 8.30 -13.86
C PRO A 251 15.37 7.56 -12.53
N LEU A 252 15.85 6.32 -12.42
CA LEU A 252 15.57 5.45 -11.28
C LEU A 252 16.02 6.07 -9.96
N PHE A 253 17.19 6.72 -9.95
CA PHE A 253 17.67 7.39 -8.74
C PHE A 253 16.81 8.60 -8.38
N GLU A 254 16.36 9.38 -9.37
CA GLU A 254 15.46 10.51 -9.14
C GLU A 254 14.08 10.07 -8.64
N LYS A 255 13.58 8.91 -9.08
CA LYS A 255 12.34 8.30 -8.52
C LYS A 255 12.52 7.97 -7.04
N ILE A 256 13.65 7.36 -6.65
CA ILE A 256 14.00 7.08 -5.25
C ILE A 256 14.05 8.38 -4.44
N GLU A 257 14.74 9.41 -4.96
CA GLU A 257 14.80 10.72 -4.32
C GLU A 257 13.43 11.37 -4.15
N THR A 258 12.58 11.26 -5.17
CA THR A 258 11.21 11.78 -5.15
C THR A 258 10.41 11.12 -4.04
N ILE A 259 10.40 9.78 -3.94
CA ILE A 259 9.70 9.10 -2.84
C ILE A 259 10.27 9.55 -1.48
N ALA A 260 11.59 9.59 -1.34
CA ALA A 260 12.22 9.96 -0.08
C ALA A 260 11.89 11.38 0.39
N LYS A 261 11.94 12.36 -0.53
CA LYS A 261 11.65 13.77 -0.22
C LYS A 261 10.14 14.00 -0.08
N GLU A 262 9.35 13.48 -1.01
CA GLU A 262 7.93 13.79 -1.11
C GLU A 262 7.04 12.95 -0.20
N ILE A 263 7.45 11.74 0.21
CA ILE A 263 6.67 10.87 1.12
C ILE A 263 7.30 10.87 2.51
N TYR A 264 8.61 10.61 2.61
CA TYR A 264 9.31 10.49 3.89
C TYR A 264 9.83 11.82 4.47
N ARG A 265 9.81 12.90 3.68
CA ARG A 265 10.41 14.21 4.04
C ARG A 265 11.91 14.12 4.35
N ALA A 266 12.61 13.18 3.72
CA ALA A 266 14.06 13.13 3.80
C ALA A 266 14.68 14.39 3.18
N LYS A 267 15.70 14.95 3.82
CA LYS A 267 16.41 16.12 3.28
C LYS A 267 17.17 15.78 2.01
N ASN A 268 17.92 14.68 2.05
CA ASN A 268 18.78 14.20 0.95
C ASN A 268 18.72 12.67 0.88
N VAL A 269 19.07 12.12 -0.28
CA VAL A 269 19.35 10.69 -0.46
C VAL A 269 20.80 10.55 -0.91
N THR A 270 21.53 9.64 -0.28
CA THR A 270 22.91 9.31 -0.65
C THR A 270 22.99 7.83 -0.97
N ALA A 271 23.86 7.49 -1.92
CA ALA A 271 24.15 6.12 -2.29
C ALA A 271 25.59 6.04 -2.80
N ASP A 272 26.24 4.92 -2.54
CA ASP A 272 27.58 4.63 -3.02
C ASP A 272 27.60 4.61 -4.55
N LYS A 273 28.77 4.86 -5.13
CA LYS A 273 28.96 4.86 -6.59
C LYS A 273 28.49 3.54 -7.22
N SER A 274 28.75 2.41 -6.58
CA SER A 274 28.32 1.08 -7.04
C SER A 274 26.79 0.97 -7.23
N VAL A 275 26.00 1.56 -6.33
CA VAL A 275 24.53 1.56 -6.43
C VAL A 275 24.07 2.45 -7.57
N LYS A 276 24.65 3.64 -7.71
CA LYS A 276 24.32 4.55 -8.81
C LYS A 276 24.67 3.95 -10.19
N ASP A 277 25.85 3.33 -10.29
CA ASP A 277 26.29 2.64 -11.50
C ASP A 277 25.38 1.44 -11.83
N GLN A 278 24.89 0.73 -10.81
CA GLN A 278 23.92 -0.36 -11.00
C GLN A 278 22.57 0.14 -11.50
N LEU A 279 22.02 1.22 -10.95
CA LEU A 279 20.77 1.83 -11.43
C LEU A 279 20.90 2.28 -12.88
N LYS A 280 22.01 2.94 -13.23
CA LYS A 280 22.31 3.34 -14.60
C LYS A 280 22.40 2.13 -15.54
N THR A 281 23.05 1.05 -15.09
CA THR A 281 23.11 -0.21 -15.86
C THR A 281 21.70 -0.76 -16.10
N TRP A 282 20.81 -0.74 -15.10
CA TRP A 282 19.42 -1.17 -15.27
C TRP A 282 18.64 -0.28 -16.24
N GLU A 283 18.89 1.03 -16.25
CA GLU A 283 18.33 1.94 -17.25
C GLU A 283 18.78 1.58 -18.67
N GLU A 284 20.08 1.34 -18.87
CA GLU A 284 20.67 0.91 -20.15
C GLU A 284 20.14 -0.46 -20.60
N MET A 285 19.80 -1.34 -19.67
CA MET A 285 19.14 -2.63 -19.94
C MET A 285 17.65 -2.50 -20.27
N GLY A 286 17.08 -1.30 -20.27
CA GLY A 286 15.67 -1.04 -20.58
C GLY A 286 14.72 -1.10 -19.38
N TYR A 287 15.23 -1.19 -18.15
CA TYR A 287 14.42 -1.21 -16.92
C TYR A 287 14.14 0.19 -16.35
N GLY A 288 14.63 1.25 -16.99
CA GLY A 288 14.48 2.64 -16.49
C GLY A 288 13.03 3.09 -16.29
N LYS A 289 12.08 2.50 -17.01
CA LYS A 289 10.64 2.80 -16.89
C LYS A 289 9.91 2.02 -15.79
N LEU A 290 10.61 1.19 -15.02
CA LEU A 290 9.99 0.50 -13.90
C LEU A 290 9.71 1.46 -12.73
N PRO A 291 8.65 1.21 -11.93
CA PRO A 291 8.44 1.92 -10.68
C PRO A 291 9.43 1.43 -9.61
N ILE A 292 9.61 2.23 -8.57
CA ILE A 292 10.50 1.92 -7.44
C ILE A 292 9.70 1.27 -6.31
N CYS A 293 10.26 0.22 -5.71
CA CYS A 293 9.73 -0.39 -4.49
C CYS A 293 10.71 -0.14 -3.33
N MET A 294 10.40 0.82 -2.47
CA MET A 294 11.26 1.16 -1.33
C MET A 294 11.21 0.10 -0.23
N ALA A 295 12.32 -0.58 0.03
CA ALA A 295 12.46 -1.47 1.19
C ALA A 295 13.11 -0.71 2.35
N LYS A 296 12.32 -0.33 3.36
CA LYS A 296 12.79 0.28 4.62
C LYS A 296 12.00 -0.23 5.82
N THR A 297 12.41 0.16 7.02
CA THR A 297 11.60 -0.03 8.25
C THR A 297 10.20 0.54 8.07
N GLN A 298 9.19 -0.15 8.57
CA GLN A 298 7.81 0.33 8.63
C GLN A 298 7.52 1.22 9.84
N TYR A 299 8.46 1.30 10.79
CA TYR A 299 8.43 2.16 11.97
C TYR A 299 9.33 3.37 11.80
#